data_AF-A0A449AJE6-F1
#
_entry.id   AF-A0A449AJE6-F1
#
_cell.length_a   1.000
_cell.length_b   1.000
_cell.length_c   1.000
_cell.angle_alpha   90.00
_cell.angle_beta   90.00
_cell.angle_gamma   90.00
#
_symmetry.space_group_name_H-M   'P 1'
#
loop_
_entity.id
_entity.type
_entity.pdbx_description
1 polymer ?
#
loop_
_entity_poly.entity_id
_entity_poly.type
_entity_poly.pdbx_seq_one_letter_code
_entity_poly.pdbx_strand_id
1 'polypeptide(L)'
;MKKVAIFSDVDGTIYPFPSGILSKKNKDKVNEIVDRGVEFIINTGNGPYDKIKNLANNLKARYIIFSNGAFIYDNFKDEILNIEYIDHNEAKKVWDLAKELELPLYYFGTHRFFLKDATDKHREFFTEFCQYSNWIENGEIPHDLHKIETYGSYDKVKEFYKLAKERKINLNIVDWIDISKLLNQEYQKVPELNEFVKMF
;
A
#
# COMPACT_ATOMS: atom_id res chain seq x y z
N MET A 1 -15.59 -31.74 1.37
CA MET A 1 -15.25 -30.78 0.29
C MET A 1 -13.97 -30.06 0.66
N LYS A 2 -13.07 -29.81 -0.29
CA LYS A 2 -11.84 -29.03 -0.06
C LYS A 2 -12.23 -27.55 0.04
N LYS A 3 -11.82 -26.88 1.12
CA LYS A 3 -11.97 -25.42 1.22
C LYS A 3 -10.92 -24.78 0.30
N VAL A 4 -11.36 -23.87 -0.56
CA VAL A 4 -10.50 -23.15 -1.52
C VAL A 4 -10.68 -21.66 -1.28
N ALA A 5 -9.57 -20.93 -1.34
CA ALA A 5 -9.52 -19.49 -1.27
C ALA A 5 -8.66 -18.97 -2.42
N ILE A 6 -9.07 -17.84 -3.02
CA ILE A 6 -8.34 -17.14 -4.07
C ILE A 6 -7.94 -15.78 -3.51
N PHE A 7 -6.65 -15.50 -3.51
CA PHE A 7 -6.10 -14.21 -3.12
C PHE A 7 -5.73 -13.46 -4.39
N SER A 8 -6.11 -12.19 -4.45
CA SER A 8 -5.77 -11.35 -5.59
C SER A 8 -5.27 -10.00 -5.15
N ASP A 9 -4.19 -9.56 -5.78
CA ASP A 9 -3.78 -8.16 -5.75
C ASP A 9 -4.80 -7.28 -6.49
N VAL A 10 -4.72 -5.97 -6.24
CA VAL A 10 -5.64 -4.97 -6.76
C VAL A 10 -5.05 -4.28 -7.97
N ASP A 11 -4.04 -3.43 -7.76
CA ASP A 11 -3.50 -2.53 -8.78
C ASP A 11 -2.66 -3.30 -9.81
N GLY A 12 -3.10 -3.32 -11.07
CA GLY A 12 -2.45 -4.08 -12.14
C GLY A 12 -2.85 -5.57 -12.18
N THR A 13 -3.75 -6.02 -11.30
CA THR A 13 -4.24 -7.41 -11.25
C THR A 13 -5.76 -7.49 -11.44
N ILE A 14 -6.56 -7.09 -10.43
CA ILE A 14 -8.04 -7.10 -10.55
C ILE A 14 -8.52 -6.06 -11.56
N TYR A 15 -7.90 -4.88 -11.52
CA TYR A 15 -8.09 -3.85 -12.52
C TYR A 15 -6.73 -3.43 -13.10
N PRO A 16 -6.72 -2.87 -14.33
CA PRO A 16 -5.49 -2.32 -14.90
C PRO A 16 -5.00 -1.11 -14.10
N PHE A 17 -3.69 -0.94 -14.07
CA PHE A 17 -3.03 0.28 -13.63
C PHE A 17 -2.65 1.12 -14.85
N PRO A 18 -2.81 2.46 -14.83
CA PRO A 18 -3.26 3.28 -13.71
C PRO A 18 -4.78 3.54 -13.66
N SER A 19 -5.57 3.07 -14.64
CA SER A 19 -6.97 3.53 -14.75
C SER A 19 -7.87 3.13 -13.58
N GLY A 20 -7.57 2.03 -12.88
CA GLY A 20 -8.32 1.62 -11.68
C GLY A 20 -9.75 1.15 -11.97
N ILE A 21 -10.11 0.95 -13.24
CA ILE A 21 -11.48 0.62 -13.64
C ILE A 21 -11.71 -0.89 -13.60
N LEU A 22 -12.54 -1.35 -12.66
CA LEU A 22 -12.96 -2.74 -12.59
C LEU A 22 -13.82 -3.11 -13.82
N SER A 23 -13.33 -4.06 -14.62
CA SER A 23 -14.09 -4.55 -15.76
C SER A 23 -15.30 -5.38 -15.32
N LYS A 24 -16.41 -5.27 -16.07
CA LYS A 24 -17.61 -6.11 -15.84
C LYS A 24 -17.27 -7.60 -15.91
N LYS A 25 -16.42 -8.01 -16.85
CA LYS A 25 -15.97 -9.41 -17.00
C LYS A 25 -15.31 -9.93 -15.73
N ASN A 26 -14.40 -9.17 -15.12
CA ASN A 26 -13.72 -9.59 -13.88
C ASN A 26 -14.71 -9.65 -12.72
N LYS A 27 -15.56 -8.63 -12.58
CA LYS A 27 -16.62 -8.60 -11.56
C LYS A 27 -17.53 -9.83 -11.64
N ASP A 28 -18.06 -10.12 -12.84
CA ASP A 28 -18.98 -11.23 -13.06
C ASP A 28 -18.31 -12.58 -12.76
N LYS A 29 -17.03 -12.75 -13.16
CA LYS A 29 -16.29 -13.99 -12.92
C LYS A 29 -15.97 -14.23 -11.45
N VAL A 30 -15.58 -13.19 -10.72
CA VAL A 30 -15.33 -13.29 -9.27
C VAL A 30 -16.63 -13.62 -8.55
N ASN A 31 -17.73 -12.93 -8.86
CA ASN A 31 -19.03 -13.19 -8.26
C ASN A 31 -19.53 -14.62 -8.53
N GLU A 32 -19.35 -15.16 -9.75
CA GLU A 32 -19.67 -16.56 -10.07
C GLU A 32 -18.92 -17.55 -9.17
N ILE A 33 -17.66 -17.28 -8.87
CA ILE A 33 -16.81 -18.14 -8.03
C ILE A 33 -17.21 -18.02 -6.54
N VAL A 34 -17.48 -16.81 -6.06
CA VAL A 34 -17.97 -16.56 -4.70
C VAL A 34 -19.33 -17.24 -4.48
N ASP A 35 -20.24 -17.14 -5.44
CA ASP A 35 -21.58 -17.77 -5.38
C ASP A 35 -21.51 -19.31 -5.37
N ARG A 36 -20.37 -19.90 -5.75
CA ARG A 36 -20.07 -21.34 -5.62
C ARG A 36 -19.43 -21.72 -4.28
N GLY A 37 -19.28 -20.77 -3.35
CA GLY A 37 -18.73 -20.99 -2.02
C GLY A 37 -17.20 -20.98 -1.95
N VAL A 38 -16.52 -20.39 -2.94
CA VAL A 38 -15.07 -20.15 -2.88
C VAL A 38 -14.82 -18.76 -2.33
N GLU A 39 -13.94 -18.65 -1.33
CA GLU A 39 -13.59 -17.35 -0.76
C GLU A 39 -12.68 -16.58 -1.71
N PHE A 40 -13.08 -15.37 -2.09
CA PHE A 40 -12.23 -14.42 -2.80
C PHE A 40 -11.76 -13.34 -1.83
N ILE A 41 -10.45 -13.18 -1.70
CA ILE A 41 -9.81 -12.27 -0.76
C ILE A 41 -9.03 -11.22 -1.52
N ILE A 42 -9.28 -9.96 -1.19
CA ILE A 42 -8.46 -8.84 -1.67
C ILE A 42 -7.17 -8.80 -0.85
N ASN A 43 -6.02 -8.75 -1.51
CA ASN A 43 -4.71 -8.67 -0.87
C ASN A 43 -3.88 -7.55 -1.47
N THR A 44 -3.74 -6.41 -0.77
CA THR A 44 -3.19 -5.19 -1.34
C THR A 44 -2.17 -4.51 -0.45
N GLY A 45 -1.27 -3.72 -1.08
CA GLY A 45 -0.39 -2.80 -0.37
C GLY A 45 -1.02 -1.45 -0.02
N ASN A 46 -2.26 -1.20 -0.43
CA ASN A 46 -3.01 -0.01 -0.06
C ASN A 46 -3.37 -0.03 1.44
N GLY A 47 -3.50 1.15 2.02
CA GLY A 47 -4.11 1.33 3.34
C GLY A 47 -5.62 1.04 3.32
N PRO A 48 -6.29 1.10 4.48
CA PRO A 48 -7.70 0.78 4.67
C PRO A 48 -8.66 1.85 4.10
N TYR A 49 -8.43 2.28 2.86
CA TYR A 49 -9.24 3.26 2.15
C TYR A 49 -10.61 2.71 1.74
N ASP A 50 -11.61 3.59 1.72
CA ASP A 50 -12.96 3.25 1.28
C ASP A 50 -13.00 2.73 -0.17
N LYS A 51 -12.11 3.19 -1.06
CA LYS A 51 -12.03 2.66 -2.43
C LYS A 51 -11.83 1.13 -2.45
N ILE A 52 -11.03 0.59 -1.52
CA ILE A 52 -10.73 -0.84 -1.46
C ILE A 52 -11.90 -1.60 -0.82
N LYS A 53 -12.52 -1.03 0.22
CA LYS A 53 -13.75 -1.60 0.83
C LYS A 53 -14.90 -1.64 -0.20
N ASN A 54 -15.07 -0.58 -0.98
CA ASN A 54 -16.04 -0.51 -2.07
C ASN A 54 -15.74 -1.52 -3.18
N LEU A 55 -14.46 -1.74 -3.51
CA LEU A 55 -14.05 -2.81 -4.42
C LEU A 55 -14.42 -4.19 -3.86
N ALA A 56 -14.15 -4.45 -2.57
CA ALA A 56 -14.52 -5.70 -1.91
C ALA A 56 -16.03 -5.95 -1.96
N ASN A 57 -16.84 -4.93 -1.65
CA ASN A 57 -18.30 -4.98 -1.76
C ASN A 57 -18.75 -5.33 -3.18
N ASN A 58 -18.14 -4.71 -4.20
CA ASN A 58 -18.46 -4.98 -5.61
C ASN A 58 -18.15 -6.41 -6.07
N LEU A 59 -17.17 -7.06 -5.42
CA LEU A 59 -16.70 -8.42 -5.71
C LEU A 59 -17.26 -9.46 -4.74
N LYS A 60 -18.14 -9.08 -3.81
CA LYS A 60 -18.61 -9.92 -2.70
C LYS A 60 -17.43 -10.53 -1.90
N ALA A 61 -16.29 -9.85 -1.86
CA ALA A 61 -15.12 -10.29 -1.12
C ALA A 61 -15.31 -9.97 0.35
N ARG A 62 -15.38 -11.00 1.19
CA ARG A 62 -15.58 -10.82 2.64
C ARG A 62 -14.33 -10.32 3.33
N TYR A 63 -13.17 -10.83 2.96
CA TYR A 63 -11.92 -10.51 3.66
C TYR A 63 -11.03 -9.62 2.80
N ILE A 64 -10.37 -8.67 3.46
CA ILE A 64 -9.37 -7.78 2.87
C ILE A 64 -8.10 -7.87 3.70
N ILE A 65 -6.97 -7.98 3.02
CA ILE A 65 -5.63 -7.87 3.59
C ILE A 65 -5.04 -6.55 3.05
N PHE A 66 -4.92 -5.57 3.93
CA PHE A 66 -4.31 -4.27 3.67
C PHE A 66 -2.83 -4.26 4.04
N SER A 67 -2.14 -3.17 3.68
CA SER A 67 -0.82 -2.86 4.21
C SER A 67 0.19 -3.99 4.03
N ASN A 68 0.12 -4.71 2.90
CA ASN A 68 1.00 -5.85 2.61
C ASN A 68 0.96 -7.00 3.63
N GLY A 69 -0.15 -7.15 4.36
CA GLY A 69 -0.32 -8.23 5.34
C GLY A 69 -0.56 -7.74 6.76
N ALA A 70 -0.14 -6.50 7.08
CA ALA A 70 -0.18 -5.99 8.45
C ALA A 70 -1.61 -5.75 8.98
N PHE A 71 -2.63 -5.69 8.12
CA PHE A 71 -4.01 -5.45 8.57
C PHE A 71 -4.99 -6.35 7.82
N ILE A 72 -5.57 -7.34 8.51
CA ILE A 72 -6.59 -8.27 8.01
C ILE A 72 -7.96 -7.87 8.58
N TYR A 73 -8.94 -7.76 7.70
CA TYR A 73 -10.25 -7.18 8.01
C TYR A 73 -11.40 -8.00 7.40
N ASP A 74 -12.45 -8.21 8.19
CA ASP A 74 -13.74 -8.76 7.74
C ASP A 74 -14.64 -7.60 7.31
N ASN A 75 -14.73 -7.39 6.00
CA ASN A 75 -15.47 -6.31 5.39
C ASN A 75 -16.99 -6.46 5.50
N PHE A 76 -17.51 -7.67 5.73
CA PHE A 76 -18.95 -7.87 5.92
C PHE A 76 -19.40 -7.57 7.34
N LYS A 77 -18.53 -7.82 8.31
CA LYS A 77 -18.80 -7.55 9.72
C LYS A 77 -18.29 -6.21 10.22
N ASP A 78 -17.46 -5.54 9.42
CA ASP A 78 -16.71 -4.36 9.86
C ASP A 78 -15.82 -4.65 11.08
N GLU A 79 -15.10 -5.78 11.03
CA GLU A 79 -14.27 -6.28 12.15
C GLU A 79 -12.80 -6.43 11.75
N ILE A 80 -11.90 -5.97 12.62
CA ILE A 80 -10.46 -6.23 12.49
C ILE A 80 -10.17 -7.66 12.97
N LEU A 81 -9.58 -8.50 12.11
CA LEU A 81 -9.25 -9.88 12.43
C LEU A 81 -7.80 -10.04 12.88
N ASN A 82 -6.89 -9.27 12.29
CA ASN A 82 -5.48 -9.21 12.67
C ASN A 82 -4.94 -7.82 12.36
N ILE A 83 -4.03 -7.33 13.20
CA ILE A 83 -3.40 -6.03 13.02
C ILE A 83 -1.99 -6.03 13.60
N GLU A 84 -1.06 -5.46 12.84
CA GLU A 84 0.34 -5.27 13.21
C GLU A 84 0.70 -3.79 13.09
N TYR A 85 1.52 -3.32 14.03
CA TYR A 85 1.94 -1.93 14.10
C TYR A 85 3.46 -1.84 14.00
N ILE A 86 3.94 -0.83 13.28
CA ILE A 86 5.34 -0.45 13.26
C ILE A 86 5.71 0.11 14.63
N ASP A 87 6.83 -0.35 15.19
CA ASP A 87 7.36 0.19 16.44
C ASP A 87 7.66 1.69 16.27
N HIS A 88 7.13 2.51 17.19
CA HIS A 88 7.23 3.95 17.10
C HIS A 88 8.69 4.46 17.14
N ASN A 89 9.59 3.79 17.87
CA ASN A 89 11.00 4.19 17.91
C ASN A 89 11.71 3.84 16.60
N GLU A 90 11.39 2.70 16.00
CA GLU A 90 11.89 2.34 14.67
C GLU A 90 11.34 3.29 13.59
N ALA A 91 10.05 3.65 13.64
CA ALA A 91 9.47 4.67 12.76
C ALA A 91 10.17 6.02 12.91
N LYS A 92 10.53 6.43 14.14
CA LYS A 92 11.28 7.67 14.36
C LYS A 92 12.63 7.68 13.63
N LYS A 93 13.34 6.55 13.59
CA LYS A 93 14.60 6.44 12.82
C LYS A 93 14.36 6.64 11.31
N VAL A 94 13.23 6.16 10.79
CA VAL A 94 12.81 6.42 9.40
C VAL A 94 12.56 7.90 9.16
N TRP A 95 11.87 8.57 10.08
CA TRP A 95 11.63 10.03 10.01
C TRP A 95 12.93 10.82 9.99
N ASP A 96 13.85 10.50 10.90
CA ASP A 96 15.13 11.18 11.02
C ASP A 96 15.96 11.00 9.73
N LEU A 97 15.97 9.79 9.16
CA LEU A 97 16.66 9.50 7.91
C LEU A 97 16.01 10.16 6.69
N ALA A 98 14.68 10.14 6.59
CA ALA A 98 13.95 10.80 5.51
C ALA A 98 14.18 12.32 5.55
N LYS A 99 14.20 12.92 6.74
CA LYS A 99 14.53 14.33 6.93
C LYS A 99 15.96 14.65 6.48
N GLU A 100 16.93 13.82 6.85
CA GLU A 100 18.33 13.99 6.45
C GLU A 100 18.52 13.98 4.93
N LEU A 101 17.78 13.12 4.23
CA LEU A 101 17.85 12.99 2.77
C LEU A 101 16.86 13.89 2.03
N GLU A 102 16.09 14.71 2.75
CA GLU A 102 15.01 15.55 2.24
C GLU A 102 14.05 14.75 1.35
N LEU A 103 13.57 13.63 1.88
CA LEU A 103 12.63 12.74 1.22
C LEU A 103 11.22 12.89 1.85
N PRO A 104 10.16 13.00 1.02
CA PRO A 104 8.79 12.96 1.48
C PRO A 104 8.41 11.59 2.05
N LEU A 105 7.46 11.58 2.97
CA LEU A 105 6.84 10.35 3.47
C LEU A 105 5.35 10.30 3.17
N TYR A 106 4.89 9.14 2.71
CA TYR A 106 3.49 8.74 2.67
C TYR A 106 3.31 7.59 3.65
N TYR A 107 2.36 7.72 4.57
CA TYR A 107 2.19 6.75 5.64
C TYR A 107 0.77 6.77 6.16
N PHE A 108 0.36 5.67 6.79
CA PHE A 108 -1.00 5.53 7.27
C PHE A 108 -1.10 4.54 8.41
N GLY A 109 -2.05 4.84 9.30
CA GLY A 109 -2.48 3.95 10.35
C GLY A 109 -3.82 3.29 10.04
N THR A 110 -4.57 2.94 11.07
CA THR A 110 -5.83 2.20 10.91
C THR A 110 -6.95 3.08 10.34
N HIS A 111 -6.94 4.37 10.70
CA HIS A 111 -8.01 5.31 10.32
C HIS A 111 -7.51 6.64 9.76
N ARG A 112 -6.19 6.88 9.80
CA ARG A 112 -5.58 8.17 9.51
C ARG A 112 -4.51 8.01 8.45
N PHE A 113 -4.45 8.97 7.54
CA PHE A 113 -3.61 8.94 6.35
C PHE A 113 -2.84 10.24 6.24
N PHE A 114 -1.56 10.13 5.91
CA PHE A 114 -0.62 11.22 6.13
C PHE A 114 0.30 11.41 4.93
N LEU A 115 0.68 12.67 4.74
CA LEU A 115 1.76 13.08 3.85
C LEU A 115 2.69 13.99 4.65
N LYS A 116 4.00 13.79 4.57
CA LYS A 116 4.99 14.67 5.19
C LYS A 116 6.01 15.10 4.13
N ASP A 117 6.28 16.40 4.09
CA ASP A 117 7.20 17.04 3.14
C ASP A 117 6.87 16.71 1.66
N ALA A 118 5.61 16.39 1.37
CA ALA A 118 5.14 16.09 0.03
C ALA A 118 5.04 17.36 -0.82
N THR A 119 5.44 17.27 -2.09
CA THR A 119 5.22 18.34 -3.07
C THR A 119 3.76 18.32 -3.53
N ASP A 120 3.31 19.40 -4.18
CA ASP A 120 1.96 19.44 -4.74
C ASP A 120 1.70 18.29 -5.72
N LYS A 121 2.71 17.92 -6.53
CA LYS A 121 2.64 16.77 -7.44
C LYS A 121 2.47 15.44 -6.70
N HIS A 122 3.17 15.25 -5.59
CA HIS A 122 2.99 14.07 -4.75
C HIS A 122 1.56 14.03 -4.19
N ARG A 123 1.06 15.16 -3.68
CA ARG A 123 -0.29 15.27 -3.13
C ARG A 123 -1.35 14.97 -4.18
N GLU A 124 -1.24 15.54 -5.38
CA GLU A 124 -2.13 15.28 -6.51
C GLU A 124 -2.16 13.79 -6.86
N PHE A 125 -0.98 13.18 -7.04
CA PHE A 125 -0.85 11.77 -7.33
C PHE A 125 -1.52 10.89 -6.26
N PHE A 126 -1.20 11.07 -4.98
CA PHE A 126 -1.80 10.26 -3.92
C PHE A 126 -3.29 10.52 -3.77
N THR A 127 -3.75 11.75 -4.00
CA THR A 127 -5.18 12.07 -3.93
C THR A 127 -5.97 11.33 -4.99
N GLU A 128 -5.47 11.33 -6.23
CA GLU A 128 -6.08 10.60 -7.34
C GLU A 128 -5.96 9.09 -7.13
N PHE A 129 -4.76 8.59 -6.85
CA PHE A 129 -4.48 7.16 -6.70
C PHE A 129 -5.26 6.55 -5.54
N CYS A 130 -5.27 7.19 -4.36
CA CYS A 130 -5.98 6.69 -3.18
C CYS A 130 -7.48 7.04 -3.18
N GLN A 131 -7.93 7.92 -4.08
CA GLN A 131 -9.28 8.53 -4.06
C GLN A 131 -9.58 9.13 -2.68
N TYR A 132 -8.60 9.87 -2.13
CA TYR A 132 -8.64 10.40 -0.77
C TYR A 132 -7.94 11.76 -0.70
N SER A 133 -8.60 12.76 -0.12
CA SER A 133 -8.08 14.15 -0.10
C SER A 133 -7.82 14.73 1.30
N ASN A 134 -8.20 14.03 2.38
CA ASN A 134 -8.16 14.57 3.75
C ASN A 134 -6.83 14.27 4.47
N TRP A 135 -5.70 14.59 3.83
CA TRP A 135 -4.36 14.28 4.33
C TRP A 135 -4.02 15.03 5.63
N ILE A 136 -3.40 14.34 6.58
CA ILE A 136 -2.78 14.96 7.75
C ILE A 136 -1.31 15.27 7.43
N GLU A 137 -0.92 16.54 7.52
CA GLU A 137 0.40 17.03 7.08
C GLU A 137 1.26 17.63 8.20
N ASN A 138 0.92 17.40 9.47
CA ASN A 138 1.65 17.93 10.63
C ASN A 138 2.98 17.18 10.94
N GLY A 139 3.25 16.08 10.24
CA GLY A 139 4.45 15.26 10.39
C GLY A 139 4.46 14.37 11.63
N GLU A 140 3.33 14.18 12.32
CA GLU A 140 3.24 13.28 13.46
C GLU A 140 3.52 11.82 13.09
N ILE A 141 4.06 11.05 14.04
CA ILE A 141 4.19 9.60 13.91
C ILE A 141 3.02 8.97 14.65
N PRO A 142 2.02 8.40 13.97
CA PRO A 142 0.91 7.75 14.65
C PRO A 142 1.38 6.49 15.38
N HIS A 143 0.78 6.18 16.53
CA HIS A 143 1.05 4.93 17.25
C HIS A 143 0.39 3.71 16.56
N ASP A 144 -0.62 3.94 15.72
CA ASP A 144 -1.34 2.92 14.96
C ASP A 144 -0.77 2.70 13.55
N LEU A 145 0.51 2.98 13.34
CA LEU A 145 1.18 2.98 12.04
C LEU A 145 1.31 1.58 11.43
N HIS A 146 0.88 1.41 10.18
CA HIS A 146 0.99 0.12 9.46
C HIS A 146 2.03 0.09 8.36
N LYS A 147 2.33 1.25 7.78
CA LYS A 147 3.20 1.33 6.61
C LYS A 147 3.78 2.72 6.43
N ILE A 148 5.01 2.76 5.94
CA ILE A 148 5.71 3.98 5.56
C ILE A 148 6.28 3.79 4.16
N GLU A 149 6.04 4.74 3.27
CA GLU A 149 6.65 4.79 1.94
C GLU A 149 7.36 6.12 1.76
N THR A 150 8.48 6.08 1.04
CA THR A 150 9.29 7.27 0.71
C THR A 150 9.60 7.25 -0.78
N TYR A 151 9.73 8.43 -1.37
CA TYR A 151 9.93 8.57 -2.82
C TYR A 151 10.86 9.73 -3.12
N GLY A 152 11.52 9.66 -4.27
CA GLY A 152 12.41 10.71 -4.75
C GLY A 152 13.40 10.13 -5.74
N SER A 153 14.41 10.92 -6.10
CA SER A 153 15.39 10.47 -7.10
C SER A 153 16.01 9.13 -6.72
N TYR A 154 16.28 8.32 -7.73
CA TYR A 154 16.91 7.00 -7.61
C TYR A 154 18.10 7.00 -6.62
N ASP A 155 18.98 8.00 -6.72
CA ASP A 155 20.17 8.10 -5.87
C ASP A 155 19.82 8.35 -4.40
N LYS A 156 18.87 9.25 -4.11
CA LYS A 156 18.45 9.53 -2.73
C LYS A 156 17.77 8.32 -2.10
N VAL A 157 16.91 7.66 -2.86
CA VAL A 157 16.15 6.49 -2.40
C VAL A 157 17.07 5.28 -2.18
N LYS A 158 18.06 5.07 -3.06
CA LYS A 158 19.10 4.06 -2.87
C LYS A 158 19.99 4.36 -1.66
N GLU A 159 20.35 5.62 -1.44
CA GLU A 159 21.13 6.02 -0.26
C GLU A 159 20.31 5.85 1.03
N PHE A 160 19.01 6.16 1.00
CA PHE A 160 18.09 5.86 2.11
C PHE A 160 18.15 4.37 2.47
N TYR A 161 17.99 3.48 1.49
CA TYR A 161 18.01 2.04 1.73
C TYR A 161 19.34 1.55 2.32
N LYS A 162 20.46 2.06 1.79
CA LYS A 162 21.80 1.76 2.30
C LYS A 162 21.96 2.23 3.74
N LEU A 163 21.66 3.50 4.04
CA LEU A 163 21.79 4.08 5.37
C LEU A 163 20.87 3.39 6.39
N ALA A 164 19.65 3.00 5.98
CA ALA A 164 18.73 2.29 6.86
C ALA A 164 19.31 0.93 7.31
N LYS A 165 19.98 0.20 6.41
CA LYS A 165 20.71 -1.04 6.75
C LYS A 165 21.91 -0.77 7.65
N GLU A 166 22.73 0.23 7.31
CA GLU A 166 23.93 0.58 8.10
C GLU A 166 23.57 1.01 9.53
N ARG A 167 22.48 1.77 9.67
CA ARG A 167 21.93 2.23 10.96
C ARG A 167 21.11 1.17 11.69
N LYS A 168 20.94 -0.02 11.09
CA LYS A 168 20.18 -1.14 11.65
C LYS A 168 18.76 -0.73 12.06
N ILE A 169 18.06 0.00 11.19
CA ILE A 169 16.63 0.24 11.37
C ILE A 169 15.93 -1.12 11.31
N ASN A 170 15.27 -1.50 12.40
CA ASN A 170 14.73 -2.84 12.58
C ASN A 170 13.32 -2.94 11.99
N LEU A 171 13.22 -2.76 10.68
CA LEU A 171 11.98 -2.86 9.90
C LEU A 171 12.18 -3.73 8.66
N ASN A 172 11.08 -4.19 8.07
CA ASN A 172 11.10 -4.96 6.83
C ASN A 172 11.15 -3.99 5.64
N ILE A 173 12.34 -3.43 5.40
CA ILE A 173 12.56 -2.42 4.37
C ILE A 173 12.68 -3.09 3.00
N VAL A 174 11.83 -2.70 2.06
CA VAL A 174 11.81 -3.27 0.71
C VAL A 174 12.13 -2.22 -0.36
N ASP A 175 13.25 -2.42 -1.04
CA ASP A 175 13.59 -1.57 -2.17
C ASP A 175 12.79 -1.97 -3.42
N TRP A 176 11.89 -1.11 -3.89
CA TRP A 176 11.05 -1.41 -5.06
C TRP A 176 11.83 -1.32 -6.37
N ILE A 177 12.98 -0.64 -6.39
CA ILE A 177 13.90 -0.56 -7.53
C ILE A 177 14.50 -1.94 -7.82
N ASP A 178 14.86 -2.68 -6.79
CA ASP A 178 15.41 -4.02 -6.97
C ASP A 178 14.32 -5.03 -7.39
N ILE A 179 13.07 -4.81 -6.98
CA ILE A 179 11.92 -5.61 -7.44
C ILE A 179 11.55 -5.29 -8.90
N SER A 180 11.54 -4.01 -9.31
CA SER A 180 11.19 -3.61 -10.67
C SER A 180 12.22 -4.06 -11.71
N LYS A 181 13.49 -4.22 -11.32
CA LYS A 181 14.52 -4.87 -12.15
C LYS A 181 14.25 -6.38 -12.35
N LEU A 182 13.62 -7.04 -11.39
CA LEU A 182 13.27 -8.47 -11.45
C LEU A 182 11.94 -8.72 -12.19
N LEU A 183 11.01 -7.76 -12.16
CA LEU A 183 9.72 -7.80 -12.84
C LEU A 183 9.81 -7.09 -14.21
N ASN A 184 10.08 -7.84 -15.27
CA ASN A 184 10.19 -7.38 -16.67
C ASN A 184 9.36 -6.12 -17.05
N GLN A 185 10.08 -5.08 -17.49
CA GLN A 185 9.81 -3.95 -18.43
C GLN A 185 8.43 -3.24 -18.55
N GLU A 186 7.28 -3.80 -18.17
CA GLU A 186 6.00 -3.10 -18.39
C GLU A 186 5.80 -1.90 -17.44
N TYR A 187 6.38 -1.93 -16.25
CA TYR A 187 6.35 -0.81 -15.30
C TYR A 187 7.26 0.37 -15.70
N GLN A 188 8.22 0.18 -16.61
CA GLN A 188 9.08 1.26 -17.11
C GLN A 188 8.33 2.28 -17.99
N LYS A 189 7.06 2.02 -18.34
CA LYS A 189 6.22 2.91 -19.14
C LYS A 189 5.40 3.91 -18.33
N VAL A 190 5.48 3.89 -16.99
CA VAL A 190 4.89 4.89 -16.12
C VAL A 190 6.05 5.65 -15.46
N PRO A 191 6.49 6.79 -16.04
CA PRO A 191 7.68 7.51 -15.58
C PRO A 191 7.65 7.84 -14.10
N GLU A 192 6.45 8.07 -13.56
CA GLU A 192 6.23 8.39 -12.15
C GLU A 192 6.68 7.25 -11.24
N LEU A 193 6.48 5.98 -11.61
CA LEU A 193 6.76 4.81 -10.76
C LEU A 193 8.25 4.39 -10.65
N ASN A 194 9.14 5.00 -11.42
CA ASN A 194 10.56 4.62 -11.47
C ASN A 194 11.38 5.04 -10.22
N GLU A 195 10.74 5.66 -9.22
CA GLU A 195 11.36 6.34 -8.07
C GLU A 195 10.83 5.87 -6.69
N PHE A 196 10.38 4.62 -6.58
CA PHE A 196 9.66 4.11 -5.40
C PHE A 196 10.52 3.23 -4.49
N VAL A 197 10.43 3.43 -3.17
CA VAL A 197 10.82 2.43 -2.15
C VAL A 197 9.68 2.26 -1.13
N LYS A 198 9.37 1.01 -0.80
CA LYS A 198 8.28 0.65 0.11
C LYS A 198 8.85 0.06 1.39
N MET A 199 8.52 0.61 2.55
CA MET A 199 8.93 0.02 3.84
C MET A 199 7.70 -0.64 4.47
N PHE A 200 7.81 -1.92 4.81
CA PHE A 200 6.79 -2.64 5.58
C PHE A 200 7.08 -2.48 7.07
#